data_AF-A0A1H6FXX4-F1
#
_entry.id   AF-A0A1H6FXX4-F1
#
_cell.length_a   1.000
_cell.length_b   1.000
_cell.length_c   1.000
_cell.angle_alpha   90.00
_cell.angle_beta   90.00
_cell.angle_gamma   90.00
#
_symmetry.space_group_name_H-M   'P 1'
#
loop_
_entity.id
_entity.type
_entity.pdbx_description
1 polymer ?
#
loop_
_entity_poly.entity_id
_entity_poly.type
_entity_poly.pdbx_seq_one_letter_code
_entity_poly.pdbx_strand_id
1 'polypeptide(L)'
;MTNGDPRIGPFLPGAPASEATRAAPLRAPRAGDTARPGQPSFAEHLARATRQLSFSKHALQRLERRNIELDPARLARLHAGVERAAAKGSRDAVVFVDGVAFVVSVRNRTVVTAVDREHMREHVFTNIDSAVIA
;
A
#
# COMPACT_ATOMS: atom_id res chain seq x y z
N MET A 1 8.00 55.73 -31.28
CA MET A 1 9.44 56.06 -31.42
C MET A 1 10.06 55.76 -30.06
N THR A 2 10.89 54.75 -29.81
CA THR A 2 11.99 54.13 -30.57
C THR A 2 12.05 52.62 -30.24
N ASN A 3 12.06 51.71 -31.22
CA ASN A 3 13.20 50.87 -31.64
C ASN A 3 14.14 50.43 -30.50
N GLY A 4 14.53 49.16 -30.31
CA GLY A 4 14.37 47.95 -31.10
C GLY A 4 15.14 46.79 -30.45
N ASP A 5 14.71 45.57 -30.73
CA ASP A 5 15.46 44.30 -30.53
C ASP A 5 16.22 44.03 -31.85
N PRO A 6 17.49 43.55 -31.86
CA PRO A 6 17.72 42.10 -31.91
C PRO A 6 19.02 41.59 -31.23
N ARG A 7 18.89 40.45 -30.53
CA ARG A 7 19.73 39.20 -30.50
C ARG A 7 21.12 39.25 -31.19
N ILE A 8 22.19 38.69 -30.58
CA ILE A 8 23.02 37.49 -30.98
C ILE A 8 23.95 37.09 -29.79
N GLY A 9 24.10 35.78 -29.48
CA GLY A 9 25.19 35.22 -28.62
C GLY A 9 26.56 35.20 -29.33
N PRO A 10 27.60 34.39 -28.97
CA PRO A 10 27.64 33.24 -28.07
C PRO A 10 28.92 33.17 -27.18
N PHE A 11 29.21 31.97 -26.66
CA PHE A 11 30.54 31.39 -26.33
C PHE A 11 30.99 31.39 -24.87
N LEU A 12 30.89 30.19 -24.27
CA LEU A 12 31.60 29.74 -23.07
C LEU A 12 33.11 29.64 -23.34
N PRO A 13 33.95 29.91 -22.34
CA PRO A 13 34.93 28.88 -21.99
C PRO A 13 35.24 28.77 -20.49
N GLY A 14 35.44 27.51 -20.05
CA GLY A 14 36.49 27.16 -19.09
C GLY A 14 36.15 27.23 -17.60
N ALA A 15 35.67 26.12 -17.04
CA ALA A 15 36.25 25.62 -15.77
C ALA A 15 37.69 25.12 -16.08
N PRO A 16 38.66 24.97 -15.14
CA PRO A 16 38.44 24.60 -13.72
C PRO A 16 39.45 25.15 -12.68
N ALA A 17 39.06 25.19 -11.41
CA ALA A 17 39.94 24.94 -10.26
C ALA A 17 39.04 24.80 -9.01
N SER A 18 38.68 23.58 -8.60
CA SER A 18 39.43 22.80 -7.61
C SER A 18 39.56 23.49 -6.25
N GLU A 19 38.44 23.73 -5.58
CA GLU A 19 38.40 23.75 -4.11
C GLU A 19 37.90 22.40 -3.61
N ALA A 20 38.82 21.44 -3.54
CA ALA A 20 38.64 20.22 -2.75
C ALA A 20 38.73 20.58 -1.26
N THR A 21 37.69 21.27 -0.75
CA THR A 21 37.44 21.33 0.69
C THR A 21 36.99 19.95 1.13
N ARG A 22 37.90 19.25 1.80
CA ARG A 22 37.75 17.92 2.38
C ARG A 22 36.39 17.77 3.08
N ALA A 23 35.52 16.94 2.50
CA ALA A 23 34.31 16.49 3.15
C ALA A 23 34.68 15.74 4.42
N ALA A 24 34.28 16.27 5.58
CA ALA A 24 34.21 15.50 6.80
C ALA A 24 33.34 14.26 6.55
N PRO A 25 33.70 13.06 7.03
CA PRO A 25 32.80 11.93 6.93
C PRO A 25 31.54 12.27 7.71
N LEU A 26 30.40 12.29 7.02
CA LEU A 26 29.09 12.24 7.66
C LEU A 26 29.10 11.02 8.57
N ARG A 27 29.25 11.28 9.87
CA ARG A 27 29.20 10.27 10.89
C ARG A 27 27.83 9.60 10.78
N ALA A 28 27.84 8.34 10.36
CA ALA A 28 26.65 7.51 10.33
C ALA A 28 25.95 7.62 11.70
N PRO A 29 24.59 7.69 11.73
CA PRO A 29 23.88 7.64 12.98
C PRO A 29 24.33 6.38 13.72
N ARG A 30 24.89 6.57 14.92
CA ARG A 30 25.25 5.46 15.79
C ARG A 30 23.97 4.65 15.99
N ALA A 31 23.97 3.42 15.49
CA ALA A 31 22.98 2.41 15.84
C ALA A 31 23.09 2.20 17.35
N GLY A 32 22.27 2.94 18.07
CA GLY A 32 22.29 3.05 19.52
C GLY A 32 20.88 3.39 19.97
N ASP A 33 19.95 2.50 19.65
CA ASP A 33 18.87 2.22 20.57
C ASP A 33 19.00 0.74 20.93
N THR A 34 19.55 0.51 22.11
CA THR A 34 19.74 -0.82 22.69
C THR A 34 18.37 -1.46 22.88
N ALA A 35 17.96 -2.28 21.91
CA ALA A 35 16.89 -3.24 22.12
C ALA A 35 17.27 -4.07 23.36
N ARG A 36 16.43 -4.02 24.39
CA ARG A 36 16.57 -4.89 25.56
C ARG A 36 16.51 -6.34 25.07
N PRO A 37 17.42 -7.23 25.48
CA PRO A 37 17.37 -8.63 25.06
C PRO A 37 16.02 -9.21 25.48
N GLY A 38 15.20 -9.57 24.49
CA GLY A 38 13.87 -10.17 24.69
C GLY A 38 12.66 -9.29 24.36
N GLN A 39 12.83 -8.01 23.99
CA GLN A 39 11.71 -7.22 23.45
C GLN A 39 11.77 -7.18 21.93
N PRO A 40 10.65 -7.49 21.23
CA PRO A 40 10.62 -7.38 19.78
C PRO A 40 10.93 -5.93 19.40
N SER A 41 11.79 -5.76 18.41
CA SER A 41 12.09 -4.42 17.91
C SER A 41 10.80 -3.76 17.38
N PHE A 42 10.74 -2.43 17.35
CA PHE A 42 9.62 -1.73 16.72
C PHE A 42 9.40 -2.20 15.25
N ALA A 43 10.50 -2.53 14.56
CA ALA A 43 10.46 -3.12 13.22
C ALA A 43 9.73 -4.48 13.20
N GLU A 44 9.90 -5.31 14.24
CA GLU A 44 9.22 -6.59 14.39
C GLU A 44 7.72 -6.42 14.66
N HIS A 45 7.34 -5.48 15.53
CA HIS A 45 5.95 -5.15 15.78
C HIS A 45 5.25 -4.64 14.50
N LEU A 46 5.92 -3.78 13.74
CA LEU A 46 5.42 -3.29 12.46
C LEU A 46 5.31 -4.42 11.41
N ALA A 47 6.31 -5.30 11.35
CA ALA A 47 6.29 -6.46 10.46
C ALA A 47 5.15 -7.44 10.81
N ARG A 48 4.80 -7.58 12.09
CA ARG A 48 3.68 -8.44 12.53
C ARG A 48 2.33 -7.81 12.18
N ALA A 49 2.17 -6.51 12.42
CA ALA A 49 0.95 -5.77 12.11
C ALA A 49 0.66 -5.71 10.61
N THR A 50 1.69 -5.58 9.77
CA THR A 50 1.55 -5.51 8.31
C THR A 50 1.25 -6.85 7.65
N ARG A 51 1.56 -7.99 8.30
CA ARG A 51 1.19 -9.32 7.81
C ARG A 51 -0.30 -9.61 7.99
N GLN A 52 -0.93 -8.99 8.99
CA GLN A 52 -2.34 -9.21 9.29
C GLN A 52 -3.23 -8.43 8.34
N LEU A 53 -4.32 -9.07 7.94
CA LEU A 53 -5.33 -8.47 7.07
C LEU A 53 -6.08 -7.40 7.88
N SER A 54 -5.99 -6.15 7.43
CA SER A 54 -6.60 -5.02 8.11
C SER A 54 -8.01 -4.74 7.56
N PHE A 55 -8.90 -4.18 8.37
CA PHE A 55 -10.22 -3.78 7.93
C PHE A 55 -10.34 -2.26 7.98
N SER A 56 -10.74 -1.65 6.87
CA SER A 56 -11.01 -0.22 6.83
C SER A 56 -12.28 0.11 7.61
N LYS A 57 -12.44 1.39 7.99
CA LYS A 57 -13.66 1.88 8.64
C LYS A 57 -14.92 1.61 7.80
N HIS A 58 -14.82 1.74 6.48
CA HIS A 58 -15.93 1.45 5.57
C HIS A 58 -16.29 -0.03 5.55
N ALA A 59 -15.30 -0.92 5.60
CA ALA A 59 -15.55 -2.35 5.71
C ALA A 59 -16.30 -2.66 7.01
N LEU A 60 -15.75 -2.26 8.16
CA LEU A 60 -16.37 -2.52 9.46
C LEU A 60 -17.82 -2.01 9.52
N GLN A 61 -18.04 -0.75 9.12
CA GLN A 61 -19.38 -0.17 9.12
C GLN A 61 -20.35 -0.91 8.17
N ARG A 62 -19.86 -1.44 7.05
CA ARG A 62 -20.69 -2.24 6.12
C ARG A 62 -21.01 -3.61 6.69
N LEU A 63 -20.03 -4.27 7.32
CA LEU A 63 -20.25 -5.56 7.97
C LEU A 63 -21.28 -5.43 9.10
N GLU A 64 -21.17 -4.39 9.93
CA GLU A 64 -22.14 -4.10 10.99
C GLU A 64 -23.54 -3.83 10.43
N ARG A 65 -23.66 -2.92 9.45
CA ARG A 65 -24.97 -2.55 8.87
C ARG A 65 -25.67 -3.70 8.18
N ARG A 66 -24.92 -4.64 7.62
CA ARG A 66 -25.45 -5.80 6.90
C ARG A 66 -25.44 -7.08 7.73
N ASN A 67 -25.08 -6.98 9.01
CA ASN A 67 -24.98 -8.09 9.94
C ASN A 67 -24.17 -9.28 9.39
N ILE A 68 -23.11 -8.98 8.63
CA ILE A 68 -22.23 -9.98 8.04
C ILE A 68 -21.26 -10.43 9.12
N GLU A 69 -21.45 -11.63 9.66
CA GLU A 69 -20.52 -12.19 10.64
C GLU A 69 -19.21 -12.63 9.96
N LEU A 70 -18.08 -12.17 10.51
CA LEU A 70 -16.75 -12.68 10.17
C LEU A 70 -16.41 -13.84 11.10
N ASP A 71 -16.90 -15.04 10.74
CA ASP A 71 -16.48 -16.27 11.41
C ASP A 71 -14.99 -16.57 11.09
N PRO A 72 -14.22 -17.18 12.01
CA PRO A 72 -12.84 -17.58 11.74
C PRO A 72 -12.65 -18.38 10.44
N ALA A 73 -13.63 -19.22 10.06
CA ALA A 73 -13.58 -19.96 8.80
C ALA A 73 -13.65 -19.04 7.57
N ARG A 74 -14.51 -18.01 7.60
CA ARG A 74 -14.61 -17.01 6.52
C ARG A 74 -13.34 -16.18 6.44
N LEU A 75 -12.79 -15.77 7.59
CA LEU A 75 -11.55 -15.01 7.64
C LEU A 75 -10.37 -15.80 7.05
N ALA A 76 -10.27 -17.10 7.35
CA ALA A 76 -9.24 -17.96 6.78
C ALA A 76 -9.36 -18.08 5.25
N ARG A 77 -10.57 -18.25 4.72
CA ARG A 77 -10.82 -18.29 3.26
C ARG A 77 -10.54 -16.95 2.59
N LEU A 78 -10.93 -15.84 3.23
CA LEU A 78 -10.60 -14.51 2.76
C LEU A 78 -9.08 -14.33 2.67
N HIS A 79 -8.35 -14.70 3.73
CA HIS A 79 -6.89 -14.64 3.75
C HIS A 79 -6.29 -15.48 2.61
N ALA A 80 -6.75 -16.72 2.43
CA ALA A 80 -6.31 -17.56 1.31
C ALA A 80 -6.65 -16.97 -0.07
N GLY A 81 -7.79 -16.28 -0.19
CA GLY A 81 -8.17 -15.55 -1.39
C GLY A 81 -7.24 -14.36 -1.68
N VAL A 82 -6.90 -13.60 -0.66
CA VAL A 82 -5.95 -12.47 -0.75
C VAL A 82 -4.55 -12.96 -1.11
N GLU A 83 -4.08 -14.05 -0.51
CA GLU A 83 -2.78 -14.66 -0.88
C GLU A 83 -2.76 -15.13 -2.33
N ARG A 84 -3.85 -15.73 -2.83
CA ARG A 84 -3.96 -16.12 -4.24
C ARG A 84 -3.95 -14.92 -5.18
N ALA A 85 -4.59 -13.81 -4.80
CA ALA A 85 -4.52 -12.55 -5.57
C ALA A 85 -3.10 -11.95 -5.53
N ALA A 86 -2.47 -11.94 -4.35
CA ALA A 86 -1.10 -11.47 -4.16
C ALA A 86 -0.09 -12.27 -4.99
N ALA A 87 -0.23 -13.60 -5.02
CA ALA A 87 0.62 -14.48 -5.83
C ALA A 87 0.52 -14.20 -7.34
N LYS A 88 -0.60 -13.63 -7.79
CA LYS A 88 -0.81 -13.21 -9.20
C LYS A 88 -0.35 -11.78 -9.46
N GLY A 89 0.13 -11.05 -8.46
CA GLY A 89 0.59 -9.67 -8.58
C GLY A 89 -0.54 -8.63 -8.67
N SER A 90 -1.77 -9.00 -8.30
CA SER A 90 -2.92 -8.10 -8.28
C SER A 90 -2.70 -6.99 -7.24
N ARG A 91 -3.05 -5.74 -7.54
CA ARG A 91 -2.98 -4.64 -6.57
C ARG A 91 -4.28 -4.52 -5.79
N ASP A 92 -5.39 -4.62 -6.51
CA ASP A 92 -6.74 -4.61 -5.96
C ASP A 92 -7.51 -5.82 -6.48
N ALA A 93 -8.22 -6.50 -5.59
CA ALA A 93 -8.89 -7.75 -5.90
C ALA A 93 -10.27 -7.84 -5.23
N VAL A 94 -11.16 -8.62 -5.84
CA VAL A 94 -12.42 -9.01 -5.22
C VAL A 94 -12.35 -10.48 -4.85
N VAL A 95 -12.57 -10.79 -3.58
CA VAL A 95 -12.61 -12.16 -3.07
C VAL A 95 -14.05 -12.52 -2.74
N PHE A 96 -14.58 -13.53 -3.40
CA PHE A 96 -15.91 -14.07 -3.14
C PHE A 96 -15.79 -15.20 -2.12
N VAL A 97 -16.51 -15.09 -1.00
CA VAL A 97 -16.56 -16.10 0.07
C VAL A 97 -18.01 -16.27 0.51
N ASP A 98 -18.56 -17.48 0.42
CA ASP A 98 -19.92 -17.82 0.89
C ASP A 98 -21.03 -16.88 0.39
N GLY A 99 -20.90 -16.34 -0.82
CA GLY A 99 -21.85 -15.38 -1.39
C GLY A 99 -21.68 -13.93 -0.93
N VAL A 100 -20.59 -13.61 -0.23
CA VAL A 100 -20.18 -12.24 0.07
C VAL A 100 -18.91 -11.91 -0.73
N ALA A 101 -18.92 -10.78 -1.42
CA ALA A 101 -17.77 -10.23 -2.12
C ALA A 101 -17.05 -9.22 -1.24
N PHE A 102 -15.78 -9.51 -0.96
CA PHE A 102 -14.87 -8.63 -0.24
C PHE A 102 -13.96 -7.93 -1.22
N VAL A 103 -14.02 -6.61 -1.26
CA VAL A 103 -13.07 -5.80 -2.02
C VAL A 103 -11.86 -5.56 -1.14
N VAL A 104 -10.71 -6.03 -1.61
CA VAL A 104 -9.46 -5.96 -0.86
C VAL A 104 -8.41 -5.22 -1.68
N SER A 105 -7.67 -4.36 -1.01
CA SER A 105 -6.43 -3.82 -1.54
C SER A 105 -5.30 -4.73 -1.10
N VAL A 106 -4.76 -5.49 -2.05
CA VAL A 106 -3.68 -6.46 -1.83
C VAL A 106 -2.39 -5.73 -1.44
N ARG A 107 -2.14 -4.57 -2.04
CA ARG A 107 -0.98 -3.72 -1.72
C ARG A 107 -0.91 -3.34 -0.25
N ASN A 108 -2.05 -2.98 0.32
CA ASN A 108 -2.17 -2.56 1.72
C ASN A 108 -2.63 -3.70 2.64
N ARG A 109 -2.93 -4.88 2.07
CA ARG A 109 -3.56 -6.02 2.74
C ARG A 109 -4.80 -5.61 3.56
N THR A 110 -5.61 -4.72 3.00
CA THR A 110 -6.75 -4.09 3.68
C THR A 110 -8.06 -4.38 2.98
N VAL A 111 -9.07 -4.81 3.73
CA VAL A 111 -10.45 -4.91 3.26
C VAL A 111 -11.07 -3.52 3.19
N VAL A 112 -11.45 -3.11 1.99
CA VAL A 112 -12.08 -1.81 1.71
C VAL A 112 -13.57 -1.89 1.94
N THR A 113 -14.23 -2.94 1.42
CA THR A 113 -15.68 -3.10 1.60
C THR A 113 -16.11 -4.57 1.47
N ALA A 114 -17.33 -4.86 1.94
CA ALA A 114 -17.97 -6.16 1.82
C ALA A 114 -19.39 -5.97 1.25
N VAL A 115 -19.78 -6.82 0.30
CA VAL A 115 -21.06 -6.77 -0.39
C VAL A 115 -21.63 -8.18 -0.47
N ASP A 116 -22.82 -8.40 0.07
CA ASP A 116 -23.57 -9.66 -0.01
C ASP A 116 -24.27 -9.83 -1.37
N ARG A 117 -24.62 -11.08 -1.68
CA ARG A 117 -25.20 -11.53 -2.96
C ARG A 117 -26.40 -10.71 -3.44
N GLU A 118 -27.32 -10.35 -2.54
CA GLU A 118 -28.56 -9.63 -2.91
C GLU A 118 -28.22 -8.25 -3.48
N HIS A 119 -27.24 -7.58 -2.88
CA HIS A 119 -26.80 -6.26 -3.30
C HIS A 119 -25.72 -6.27 -4.39
N MET A 120 -25.23 -7.44 -4.83
CA MET A 120 -24.23 -7.55 -5.89
C MET A 120 -24.79 -7.25 -7.29
N ARG A 121 -26.06 -7.54 -7.55
CA ARG A 121 -26.64 -7.50 -8.90
C ARG A 121 -26.68 -6.08 -9.50
N GLU A 122 -26.63 -5.06 -8.65
CA GLU A 122 -26.69 -3.66 -9.04
C GLU A 122 -25.35 -2.93 -8.82
N HIS A 123 -24.35 -3.58 -8.19
CA HIS A 123 -23.07 -2.96 -7.87
C HIS A 123 -22.01 -3.25 -8.93
N VAL A 124 -21.45 -2.18 -9.52
CA VAL A 124 -20.29 -2.25 -10.41
C VAL A 124 -19.03 -1.96 -9.60
N PHE A 125 -18.07 -2.90 -9.65
CA PHE A 125 -16.74 -2.71 -9.08
C PHE A 125 -15.79 -2.30 -10.21
N THR A 126 -15.04 -1.22 -9.99
CA THR A 126 -14.00 -0.75 -10.91
C THR A 126 -12.64 -0.82 -10.23
N ASN A 127 -11.56 -0.69 -11.01
CA ASN A 127 -10.18 -0.73 -10.51
C ASN A 127 -9.86 -2.05 -9.79
N ILE A 128 -10.34 -3.17 -10.34
CA ILE A 128 -10.07 -4.51 -9.83
C ILE A 128 -9.21 -5.23 -10.86
N ASP A 129 -8.01 -5.66 -10.45
CA ASP A 129 -7.10 -6.38 -11.32
C ASP A 129 -7.43 -7.88 -11.35
N SER A 130 -8.04 -8.40 -10.29
CA SER A 130 -8.31 -9.84 -10.17
C SER A 130 -9.53 -10.17 -9.32
N ALA A 131 -10.24 -11.23 -9.71
CA ALA A 131 -11.30 -11.83 -8.92
C ALA A 131 -10.87 -13.23 -8.47
N VAL A 132 -11.09 -13.53 -7.20
CA VAL A 132 -10.80 -14.83 -6.60
C VAL A 132 -12.07 -15.39 -5.99
N ILE A 133 -12.35 -16.66 -6.26
CA ILE A 133 -13.48 -17.40 -5.69
C ILE A 133 -12.92 -18.37 -4.65
N ALA A 134 -13.47 -18.35 -3.43
CA ALA A 134 -12.96 -19.06 -2.26
C ALA A 134 -14.08 -19.74 -1.45
#